data_AF-E3QH04-F1
#
_entry.id   AF-E3QH04-F1
#
_cell.length_a   1.000
_cell.length_b   1.000
_cell.length_c   1.000
_cell.angle_alpha   90.00
_cell.angle_beta   90.00
_cell.angle_gamma   90.00
#
_symmetry.space_group_name_H-M   'P 1'
#
loop_
_entity.id
_entity.type
_entity.pdbx_description
1 polymer ?
#
loop_
_entity_poly.entity_id
_entity_poly.type
_entity_poly.pdbx_seq_one_letter_code
_entity_poly.pdbx_strand_id
1 'polypeptide(L)'
;MDLQQGADCDISDYMHTEYHSLPGQQDEPASSSSHYSDAQEYEEPTPVAGSSRATKQKHKSSPSTKKASAKGSPPKQPVQCDWEGCGRWFPRLTELRKHAKKNHLPPSIPCKARNAPTFLGMPPCEMMFYENKDMYRHVRNAHPLFAADSTNGIPPEGGPCPVCREWIARDDNLKRHIDEQHKDMQRRGRQRCG
;
A
#
# COMPACT_ATOMS: atom_id res chain seq x y z
N MET A 1 -38.56 -20.36 -48.73
CA MET A 1 -38.76 -21.57 -47.89
C MET A 1 -37.58 -21.61 -46.93
N ASP A 2 -37.42 -20.60 -46.08
CA ASP A 2 -38.21 -20.38 -44.87
C ASP A 2 -38.23 -21.64 -44.00
N LEU A 3 -37.48 -21.66 -42.90
CA LEU A 3 -38.07 -21.28 -41.62
C LEU A 3 -36.99 -21.09 -40.54
N GLN A 4 -37.11 -19.94 -39.90
CA GLN A 4 -36.64 -19.53 -38.57
C GLN A 4 -36.77 -20.62 -37.50
N GLN A 5 -35.88 -20.62 -36.49
CA GLN A 5 -36.31 -20.64 -35.08
C GLN A 5 -35.13 -20.35 -34.14
N GLY A 6 -35.11 -19.09 -33.66
CA GLY A 6 -34.37 -18.70 -32.47
C GLY A 6 -35.06 -19.20 -31.22
N ALA A 7 -34.28 -19.62 -30.24
CA ALA A 7 -34.73 -19.87 -28.89
C ALA A 7 -34.43 -18.62 -28.05
N ASP A 8 -35.42 -17.74 -27.96
CA ASP A 8 -35.50 -16.69 -26.95
C ASP A 8 -35.75 -17.36 -25.59
N CYS A 9 -34.78 -17.27 -24.68
CA CYS A 9 -34.99 -17.60 -23.27
C CYS A 9 -35.51 -16.36 -22.54
N ASP A 10 -36.84 -16.28 -22.43
CA ASP A 10 -37.57 -15.29 -21.65
C ASP A 10 -37.25 -15.44 -20.15
N ILE A 11 -36.64 -14.42 -19.55
CA ILE A 11 -36.16 -14.42 -18.16
C ILE A 11 -37.07 -13.61 -17.21
N SER A 12 -38.28 -13.27 -17.66
CA SER A 12 -39.06 -12.18 -17.05
C SER A 12 -40.14 -12.55 -16.02
N ASP A 13 -40.20 -13.79 -15.52
CA ASP A 13 -41.37 -14.26 -14.74
C ASP A 13 -41.10 -14.81 -13.31
N TYR A 14 -39.97 -14.47 -12.66
CA TYR A 14 -39.63 -15.08 -11.35
C TYR A 14 -39.28 -14.13 -10.19
N MET A 15 -39.72 -12.87 -10.15
CA MET A 15 -39.67 -12.08 -8.90
C MET A 15 -40.81 -11.05 -8.77
N HIS A 16 -42.03 -11.40 -9.21
CA HIS A 16 -43.24 -10.65 -8.86
C HIS A 16 -44.12 -11.47 -7.90
N THR A 17 -43.70 -11.51 -6.63
CA THR A 17 -44.59 -11.88 -5.52
C THR A 17 -44.61 -10.73 -4.52
N GLU A 18 -45.54 -9.82 -4.78
CA GLU A 18 -46.50 -9.27 -3.83
C GLU A 18 -46.22 -9.57 -2.34
N TYR A 19 -45.86 -8.52 -1.59
CA TYR A 19 -46.23 -8.43 -0.18
C TYR A 19 -46.77 -7.03 0.08
N HIS A 20 -48.08 -6.91 -0.10
CA HIS A 20 -48.87 -5.75 0.28
C HIS A 20 -49.05 -5.70 1.81
N SER A 21 -48.58 -4.58 2.38
CA SER A 21 -49.24 -3.65 3.32
C SER A 21 -49.80 -4.16 4.66
N LEU A 22 -49.48 -3.43 5.74
CA LEU A 22 -50.44 -2.73 6.63
C LEU A 22 -49.75 -1.66 7.52
N PRO A 23 -50.50 -0.69 8.12
CA PRO A 23 -50.12 0.73 8.21
C PRO A 23 -50.10 1.31 9.64
N GLY A 24 -49.76 2.61 9.76
CA GLY A 24 -49.96 3.47 10.95
C GLY A 24 -48.64 3.98 11.55
N GLN A 25 -48.41 5.24 11.87
CA GLN A 25 -49.26 6.43 12.03
C GLN A 25 -48.45 7.68 11.68
N GLN A 26 -49.14 8.68 11.15
CA GLN A 26 -48.72 10.07 11.08
C GLN A 26 -48.70 10.66 12.51
N ASP A 27 -47.77 11.57 12.79
CA ASP A 27 -48.06 12.91 13.34
C ASP A 27 -46.77 13.74 13.40
N GLU A 28 -46.90 14.98 12.94
CA GLU A 28 -45.87 15.98 12.62
C GLU A 28 -45.46 16.82 13.89
N PRO A 29 -45.03 18.09 13.80
CA PRO A 29 -43.64 18.57 13.67
C PRO A 29 -43.22 19.52 14.82
N ALA A 30 -41.92 19.81 14.99
CA ALA A 30 -41.47 21.09 15.55
C ALA A 30 -39.96 21.34 15.37
N SER A 31 -39.66 22.44 14.70
CA SER A 31 -38.40 23.18 14.78
C SER A 31 -38.02 23.54 16.21
N SER A 32 -36.71 23.57 16.50
CA SER A 32 -36.12 24.69 17.25
C SER A 32 -34.61 24.73 17.07
N SER A 33 -34.21 25.79 16.39
CA SER A 33 -32.88 26.40 16.49
C SER A 33 -32.74 27.03 17.89
N SER A 34 -31.56 26.90 18.50
CA SER A 34 -31.07 27.95 19.40
C SER A 34 -29.55 28.04 19.36
N HIS A 35 -29.11 29.14 18.75
CA HIS A 35 -27.78 29.70 18.85
C HIS A 35 -27.88 30.83 19.88
N TYR A 36 -27.18 30.75 21.01
CA TYR A 36 -26.84 31.94 21.79
C TYR A 36 -25.50 31.76 22.49
N SER A 37 -24.66 32.76 22.26
CA SER A 37 -23.28 32.94 22.68
C SER A 37 -23.18 33.15 24.19
N ASP A 38 -22.09 32.68 24.79
CA ASP A 38 -21.55 33.27 26.00
C ASP A 38 -20.06 33.56 25.80
N ALA A 39 -19.69 34.77 26.20
CA ALA A 39 -18.39 35.40 26.02
C ALA A 39 -17.65 35.45 27.36
N GLN A 40 -16.41 34.99 27.36
CA GLN A 40 -15.34 35.39 28.31
C GLN A 40 -14.07 35.46 27.46
N GLU A 41 -13.64 36.62 26.97
CA GLU A 41 -12.92 37.70 27.66
C GLU A 41 -11.63 37.22 28.36
N TYR A 42 -10.50 37.73 27.84
CA TYR A 42 -9.15 37.95 28.40
C TYR A 42 -8.43 36.79 29.15
N GLU A 43 -7.21 36.38 28.79
CA GLU A 43 -5.95 37.14 28.91
C GLU A 43 -4.92 36.69 27.86
N GLU A 44 -4.05 37.61 27.45
CA GLU A 44 -2.85 37.38 26.64
C GLU A 44 -1.71 36.81 27.51
N PRO A 45 -1.14 35.61 27.23
CA PRO A 45 0.12 35.19 27.80
C PRO A 45 1.26 35.32 26.78
N THR A 46 2.20 36.18 27.15
CA THR A 46 3.54 36.44 26.59
C THR A 46 4.34 35.21 26.11
N PRO A 47 5.32 35.41 25.20
CA PRO A 47 6.09 34.33 24.58
C PRO A 47 7.09 33.69 25.57
N VAL A 48 6.92 32.40 25.84
CA VAL A 48 7.93 31.59 26.54
C VAL A 48 8.82 30.85 25.55
N ALA A 49 10.11 31.07 25.75
CA ALA A 49 11.20 30.57 24.95
C ALA A 49 11.33 29.04 24.96
N GLY A 50 11.81 28.52 23.82
CA GLY A 50 12.88 27.52 23.78
C GLY A 50 12.60 26.18 24.45
N SER A 51 12.08 25.23 23.69
CA SER A 51 12.41 23.82 23.92
C SER A 51 12.68 23.12 22.59
N SER A 52 13.93 23.23 22.15
CA SER A 52 14.54 22.40 21.12
C SER A 52 14.48 20.94 21.56
N ARG A 53 13.37 20.26 21.23
CA ARG A 53 13.28 18.80 21.32
C ARG A 53 14.06 18.22 20.15
N ALA A 54 15.36 18.01 20.39
CA ALA A 54 16.24 17.26 19.50
C ALA A 54 15.65 15.85 19.28
N THR A 55 15.02 15.65 18.13
CA THR A 55 14.67 14.31 17.65
C THR A 55 15.99 13.61 17.33
N LYS A 56 16.44 12.74 18.24
CA LYS A 56 17.52 11.77 17.98
C LYS A 56 17.09 10.89 16.81
N GLN A 57 17.43 11.30 15.59
CA GLN A 57 17.45 10.43 14.43
C GLN A 57 18.55 9.38 14.69
N LYS A 58 18.14 8.26 15.27
CA LYS A 58 18.99 7.08 15.44
C LYS A 58 19.18 6.47 14.06
N HIS A 59 20.20 6.95 13.35
CA HIS A 59 20.72 6.29 12.15
C HIS A 59 21.13 4.88 12.57
N LYS A 60 20.33 3.87 12.21
CA LYS A 60 20.74 2.47 12.24
C LYS A 60 21.72 2.27 11.09
N SER A 61 22.98 2.67 11.30
CA SER A 61 24.11 2.16 10.53
C SER A 61 24.19 0.67 10.84
N SER A 62 23.68 -0.16 9.93
CA SER A 62 23.87 -1.61 10.00
C SER A 62 25.37 -1.89 10.12
N PRO A 63 25.82 -2.70 11.09
CA PRO A 63 27.20 -3.14 11.15
C PRO A 63 27.48 -4.02 9.93
N SER A 64 28.39 -3.53 9.08
CA SER A 64 28.97 -4.28 7.97
C SER A 64 29.65 -5.53 8.52
N THR A 65 28.95 -6.66 8.52
CA THR A 65 29.59 -7.96 8.66
C THR A 65 30.51 -8.12 7.45
N LYS A 66 31.82 -8.05 7.70
CA LYS A 66 32.83 -8.29 6.68
C LYS A 66 32.75 -9.76 6.27
N LYS A 67 31.99 -10.07 5.23
CA LYS A 67 32.24 -11.28 4.44
C LYS A 67 33.19 -10.90 3.32
N ALA A 68 34.45 -11.29 3.48
CA ALA A 68 35.44 -11.23 2.42
C ALA A 68 34.94 -12.10 1.25
N SER A 69 34.67 -11.47 0.11
CA SER A 69 34.59 -12.15 -1.17
C SER A 69 35.47 -11.38 -2.13
N ALA A 70 36.60 -12.00 -2.46
CA ALA A 70 37.62 -11.47 -3.34
C ALA A 70 37.08 -11.36 -4.78
N LYS A 71 36.92 -10.13 -5.26
CA LYS A 71 37.15 -9.68 -6.66
C LYS A 71 36.94 -8.16 -6.70
N GLY A 72 38.04 -7.42 -6.55
CA GLY A 72 38.05 -5.96 -6.41
C GLY A 72 37.71 -5.24 -7.71
N SER A 73 36.54 -4.61 -7.75
CA SER A 73 36.41 -3.32 -8.44
C SER A 73 36.96 -2.23 -7.52
N PRO A 74 37.61 -1.18 -8.04
CA PRO A 74 38.11 -0.08 -7.20
C PRO A 74 36.98 0.53 -6.38
N PRO A 75 37.26 1.02 -5.15
CA PRO A 75 36.26 1.69 -4.33
C PRO A 75 35.76 2.92 -5.09
N LYS A 76 34.48 2.89 -5.49
CA LYS A 76 33.82 4.05 -6.10
C LYS A 76 33.73 5.14 -5.03
N GLN A 77 34.11 6.36 -5.40
CA GLN A 77 34.01 7.51 -4.51
C GLN A 77 32.55 7.70 -4.06
N PRO A 78 32.32 8.04 -2.78
CA PRO A 78 30.98 8.34 -2.30
C PRO A 78 30.42 9.55 -3.06
N VAL A 79 29.12 9.50 -3.33
CA VAL A 79 28.40 10.52 -4.11
C VAL A 79 27.51 11.31 -3.16
N GLN A 80 27.59 12.64 -3.22
CA GLN A 80 26.75 13.55 -2.44
C GLN A 80 25.41 13.80 -3.15
N CYS A 81 24.38 14.10 -2.37
CA CYS A 81 23.11 14.58 -2.91
C CYS A 81 23.16 16.07 -3.18
N ASP A 82 22.95 16.43 -4.45
CA ASP A 82 22.99 17.81 -4.95
C ASP A 82 21.68 18.58 -4.73
N TRP A 83 20.72 18.03 -3.98
CA TRP A 83 19.45 18.71 -3.72
C TRP A 83 19.62 19.81 -2.68
N GLU A 84 19.02 20.97 -2.94
CA GLU A 84 19.07 22.16 -2.07
C GLU A 84 18.76 21.78 -0.60
N GLY A 85 19.75 21.98 0.27
CA GLY A 85 19.63 21.72 1.72
C GLY A 85 19.74 20.26 2.17
N CYS A 86 20.03 19.30 1.28
CA CYS A 86 20.16 17.89 1.66
C CYS A 86 21.59 17.47 2.04
N GLY A 87 22.56 17.63 1.11
CA GLY A 87 23.99 17.40 1.34
C GLY A 87 24.39 15.99 1.81
N ARG A 88 23.50 14.98 1.77
CA ARG A 88 23.76 13.62 2.27
C ARG A 88 24.71 12.84 1.35
N TRP A 89 25.60 12.05 1.95
CA TRP A 89 26.59 11.24 1.24
C TRP A 89 26.15 9.78 1.16
N PHE A 90 26.33 9.18 -0.02
CA PHE A 90 26.00 7.77 -0.29
C PHE A 90 27.20 7.05 -0.88
N PRO A 91 27.48 5.80 -0.48
CA PRO A 91 28.60 5.03 -1.03
C PRO A 91 28.39 4.66 -2.51
N ARG A 92 27.15 4.72 -3.00
CA ARG A 92 26.78 4.34 -4.38
C ARG A 92 25.72 5.27 -4.95
N LEU A 93 25.83 5.55 -6.25
CA LEU A 93 24.84 6.33 -7.00
C LEU A 93 23.43 5.72 -6.95
N THR A 94 23.31 4.39 -6.86
CA THR A 94 22.00 3.71 -6.74
C THR A 94 21.28 4.04 -5.43
N GLU A 95 22.03 4.23 -4.34
CA GLU A 95 21.46 4.61 -3.04
C GLU A 95 21.08 6.09 -3.04
N LEU A 96 21.90 6.96 -3.65
CA LEU A 96 21.55 8.35 -3.88
C LEU A 96 20.25 8.50 -4.68
N ARG A 97 20.10 7.76 -5.80
CA ARG A 97 18.87 7.77 -6.62
C ARG A 97 17.64 7.35 -5.81
N LYS A 98 17.75 6.30 -4.99
CA LYS A 98 16.66 5.88 -4.10
C LYS A 98 16.32 6.94 -3.06
N HIS A 99 17.33 7.59 -2.51
CA HIS A 99 17.15 8.68 -1.57
C HIS A 99 16.43 9.87 -2.22
N ALA A 100 16.89 10.34 -3.38
CA ALA A 100 16.26 11.43 -4.10
C ALA A 100 14.81 11.10 -4.48
N LYS A 101 14.54 9.88 -4.95
CA LYS A 101 13.17 9.43 -5.24
C LYS A 101 12.24 9.51 -4.04
N LYS A 102 12.73 9.28 -2.82
CA LYS A 102 11.91 9.24 -1.60
C LYS A 102 11.81 10.57 -0.85
N ASN A 103 12.85 11.41 -0.93
CA ASN A 103 12.97 12.60 -0.09
C ASN A 103 12.81 13.91 -0.86
N HIS A 104 12.88 13.85 -2.19
CA HIS A 104 13.00 15.04 -3.02
C HIS A 104 12.02 15.08 -4.18
N LEU A 105 11.70 13.92 -4.76
CA LEU A 105 10.66 13.82 -5.77
C LEU A 105 9.29 13.59 -5.11
N PRO A 106 8.19 14.06 -5.71
CA PRO A 106 6.84 13.72 -5.25
C PRO A 106 6.52 12.25 -5.55
N PRO A 107 5.57 11.64 -4.81
CA PRO A 107 5.13 10.28 -5.09
C PRO A 107 4.46 10.25 -6.47
N SER A 108 4.86 9.29 -7.30
CA SER A 108 4.45 9.23 -8.71
C SER A 108 3.58 8.02 -9.04
N ILE A 109 3.40 7.08 -8.11
CA ILE A 109 2.69 5.83 -8.36
C ILE A 109 1.28 5.96 -7.78
N PRO A 110 0.23 6.11 -8.61
CA PRO A 110 -1.13 6.19 -8.12
C PRO A 110 -1.63 4.83 -7.63
N CYS A 111 -2.63 4.86 -6.75
CA CYS A 111 -3.39 3.68 -6.38
C CYS A 111 -4.00 3.01 -7.63
N LYS A 112 -3.83 1.69 -7.77
CA LYS A 112 -4.46 0.93 -8.86
C LYS A 112 -5.98 0.94 -8.80
N ALA A 113 -6.56 1.09 -7.61
CA ALA A 113 -8.00 1.20 -7.42
C ALA A 113 -8.54 2.63 -7.62
N ARG A 114 -7.72 3.60 -8.05
CA ARG A 114 -8.15 5.00 -8.27
C ARG A 114 -9.34 5.13 -9.20
N ASN A 115 -9.34 4.35 -10.27
CA ASN A 115 -10.40 4.33 -11.29
C ASN A 115 -11.29 3.08 -11.17
N ALA A 116 -11.22 2.36 -10.04
CA ALA A 116 -12.11 1.24 -9.82
C ALA A 116 -13.56 1.76 -9.87
N PRO A 117 -14.50 1.02 -10.47
CA PRO A 117 -15.90 1.43 -10.49
C PRO A 117 -16.34 1.67 -9.05
N THR A 118 -17.03 2.78 -8.83
CA THR A 118 -17.57 3.23 -7.54
C THR A 118 -18.58 2.21 -7.00
N PHE A 119 -18.11 1.05 -6.60
CA PHE A 119 -18.94 0.01 -6.01
C PHE A 119 -19.29 0.53 -4.62
N LEU A 120 -20.57 0.87 -4.40
CA LEU A 120 -21.14 1.32 -3.12
C LEU A 120 -20.85 2.78 -2.72
N GLY A 121 -20.69 3.70 -3.67
CA GLY A 121 -20.59 5.14 -3.36
C GLY A 121 -19.29 5.56 -2.67
N MET A 122 -18.26 4.71 -2.70
CA MET A 122 -16.93 5.04 -2.19
C MET A 122 -16.18 5.98 -3.13
N PRO A 123 -15.60 7.09 -2.66
CA PRO A 123 -14.89 8.04 -3.50
C PRO A 123 -13.66 7.39 -4.17
N PRO A 124 -13.24 7.89 -5.35
CA PRO A 124 -12.05 7.40 -6.03
C PRO A 124 -10.82 7.55 -5.14
N CYS A 125 -9.95 6.54 -5.14
CA CYS A 125 -8.76 6.56 -4.30
C CYS A 125 -7.64 7.40 -4.93
N GLU A 126 -7.33 8.55 -4.34
CA GLU A 126 -6.30 9.48 -4.82
C GLU A 126 -4.92 9.26 -4.18
N MET A 127 -4.74 8.15 -3.46
CA MET A 127 -3.48 7.88 -2.77
C MET A 127 -2.32 7.65 -3.76
N MET A 128 -1.20 8.31 -3.48
CA MET A 128 0.03 8.27 -4.29
C MET A 128 1.19 7.66 -3.47
N PHE A 129 2.05 6.89 -4.11
CA PHE A 129 3.14 6.15 -3.49
C PHE A 129 4.48 6.35 -4.20
N TYR A 130 5.58 6.11 -3.48
CA TYR A 130 6.94 6.16 -4.04
C TYR A 130 7.40 4.81 -4.61
N GLU A 131 6.83 3.70 -4.11
CA GLU A 131 7.14 2.33 -4.54
C GLU A 131 5.87 1.51 -4.78
N ASN A 132 5.91 0.58 -5.74
CA ASN A 132 4.79 -0.33 -6.01
C ASN A 132 4.43 -1.19 -4.80
N LYS A 133 5.43 -1.61 -3.99
CA LYS A 133 5.20 -2.43 -2.79
C LYS A 133 4.28 -1.71 -1.79
N ASP A 134 4.49 -0.42 -1.58
CA ASP A 134 3.66 0.39 -0.69
C ASP A 134 2.25 0.56 -1.25
N MET A 135 2.13 0.77 -2.56
CA MET A 135 0.84 0.83 -3.26
C MET A 135 0.06 -0.49 -3.14
N TYR A 136 0.71 -1.65 -3.39
CA TYR A 136 0.06 -2.95 -3.26
C TYR A 136 -0.43 -3.19 -1.83
N ARG A 137 0.39 -2.85 -0.83
CA ARG A 137 -0.01 -2.94 0.58
C ARG A 137 -1.21 -2.05 0.88
N HIS A 138 -1.24 -0.83 0.37
CA HIS A 138 -2.39 0.06 0.51
C HIS A 138 -3.65 -0.56 -0.13
N VAL A 139 -3.55 -1.04 -1.37
CA VAL A 139 -4.69 -1.64 -2.08
C VAL A 139 -5.26 -2.83 -1.29
N ARG A 140 -4.43 -3.68 -0.72
CA ARG A 140 -4.90 -4.82 0.09
C ARG A 140 -5.63 -4.41 1.36
N ASN A 141 -5.17 -3.35 2.02
CA ASN A 141 -5.73 -2.89 3.29
C ASN A 141 -6.96 -1.99 3.10
N ALA A 142 -6.93 -1.10 2.12
CA ALA A 142 -7.97 -0.11 1.88
C ALA A 142 -9.03 -0.58 0.85
N HIS A 143 -8.65 -1.50 -0.03
CA HIS A 143 -9.50 -2.01 -1.11
C HIS A 143 -9.45 -3.56 -1.19
N PRO A 144 -9.82 -4.28 -0.11
CA PRO A 144 -9.71 -5.74 -0.06
C PRO A 144 -10.50 -6.44 -1.17
N LEU A 145 -11.69 -5.92 -1.53
CA LEU A 145 -12.50 -6.45 -2.63
C LEU A 145 -11.78 -6.32 -3.98
N PHE A 146 -11.15 -5.17 -4.23
CA PHE A 146 -10.35 -4.95 -5.44
C PHE A 146 -9.09 -5.82 -5.46
N ALA A 147 -8.47 -6.03 -4.30
CA ALA A 147 -7.26 -6.84 -4.17
C ALA A 147 -7.52 -8.35 -4.31
N ALA A 148 -8.72 -8.83 -3.97
CA ALA A 148 -9.11 -10.23 -4.10
C ALA A 148 -9.29 -10.65 -5.56
N ASP A 149 -9.60 -9.70 -6.44
CA ASP A 149 -9.76 -9.98 -7.86
C ASP A 149 -8.40 -10.07 -8.57
N SER A 150 -8.11 -11.28 -9.06
CA SER A 150 -6.88 -11.61 -9.79
C SER A 150 -6.72 -10.83 -11.11
N THR A 151 -7.78 -10.29 -11.68
CA THR A 151 -7.73 -9.51 -12.94
C THR A 151 -7.12 -8.12 -12.74
N ASN A 152 -7.13 -7.59 -11.51
CA ASN A 152 -6.61 -6.26 -11.19
C ASN A 152 -5.08 -6.20 -11.12
N GLY A 153 -4.40 -7.34 -11.33
CA GLY A 153 -2.94 -7.43 -11.38
C GLY A 153 -2.29 -6.97 -10.08
N ILE A 154 -2.94 -7.24 -8.94
CA ILE A 154 -2.35 -7.13 -7.62
C ILE A 154 -1.74 -8.50 -7.30
N PRO A 155 -0.40 -8.61 -7.17
CA PRO A 155 0.21 -9.89 -6.86
C PRO A 155 -0.32 -10.39 -5.50
N PRO A 156 -0.58 -11.69 -5.33
CA PRO A 156 -1.00 -12.24 -4.05
C PRO A 156 0.06 -11.96 -2.97
N GLU A 157 -0.38 -11.78 -1.72
CA GLU A 157 0.53 -11.69 -0.58
C GLU A 157 1.17 -13.05 -0.34
N GLY A 158 2.51 -13.08 -0.41
CA GLY A 158 3.26 -14.28 -0.15
C GLY A 158 3.34 -15.26 -1.32
N GLY A 159 3.63 -16.51 -1.00
CA GLY A 159 3.75 -17.57 -1.98
C GLY A 159 4.22 -18.89 -1.37
N PRO A 160 4.17 -19.98 -2.16
CA PRO A 160 4.63 -21.27 -1.71
C PRO A 160 6.16 -21.30 -1.66
N CYS A 161 6.70 -21.93 -0.63
CA CYS A 161 8.12 -22.19 -0.53
C CYS A 161 8.58 -23.12 -1.66
N PRO A 162 9.64 -22.80 -2.43
CA PRO A 162 10.07 -23.65 -3.55
C PRO A 162 10.63 -25.01 -3.10
N VAL A 163 10.99 -25.16 -1.82
CA VAL A 163 11.59 -26.38 -1.27
C VAL A 163 10.54 -27.28 -0.61
N CYS A 164 9.79 -26.74 0.35
CA CYS A 164 8.80 -27.52 1.12
C CYS A 164 7.35 -27.28 0.70
N ARG A 165 7.09 -26.37 -0.25
CA ARG A 165 5.75 -25.97 -0.73
C ARG A 165 4.81 -25.41 0.33
N GLU A 166 5.31 -25.09 1.52
CA GLU A 166 4.54 -24.43 2.57
C GLU A 166 4.15 -23.01 2.14
N TRP A 167 2.88 -22.65 2.32
CA TRP A 167 2.36 -21.33 1.93
C TRP A 167 2.67 -20.29 3.00
N ILE A 168 3.41 -19.26 2.63
CA ILE A 168 3.81 -18.21 3.56
C ILE A 168 3.22 -16.90 3.10
N ALA A 169 2.41 -16.28 3.95
CA ALA A 169 1.61 -15.10 3.63
C ALA A 169 2.42 -13.83 3.28
N ARG A 170 3.73 -13.77 3.54
CA ARG A 170 4.57 -12.60 3.22
C ARG A 170 5.89 -12.99 2.59
N ASP A 171 6.35 -12.20 1.63
CA ASP A 171 7.63 -12.39 0.94
C ASP A 171 8.84 -12.34 1.91
N ASP A 172 8.83 -11.40 2.86
CA ASP A 172 9.87 -11.27 3.88
C ASP A 172 9.96 -12.53 4.77
N ASN A 173 8.79 -13.06 5.16
CA ASN A 173 8.71 -14.29 5.96
C ASN A 173 9.12 -15.51 5.12
N LEU A 174 8.80 -15.54 3.83
CA LEU A 174 9.22 -16.60 2.93
C LEU A 174 10.74 -16.61 2.79
N LYS A 175 11.37 -15.46 2.59
CA LYS A 175 12.83 -15.37 2.55
C LYS A 175 13.47 -15.85 3.85
N ARG A 176 12.95 -15.39 5.00
CA ARG A 176 13.42 -15.83 6.31
C ARG A 176 13.21 -17.33 6.53
N HIS A 177 12.05 -17.87 6.14
CA HIS A 177 11.78 -19.30 6.19
C HIS A 177 12.77 -20.08 5.35
N ILE A 178 13.07 -19.64 4.12
CA ILE A 178 14.05 -20.35 3.28
C ILE A 178 15.43 -20.29 3.91
N ASP A 179 15.84 -19.13 4.43
CA ASP A 179 17.11 -19.02 5.11
C ASP A 179 17.12 -19.90 6.37
N GLU A 180 16.10 -19.89 7.23
CA GLU A 180 16.10 -20.66 8.49
C GLU A 180 15.90 -22.16 8.31
N GLN A 181 14.98 -22.56 7.42
CA GLN A 181 14.54 -23.94 7.25
C GLN A 181 15.31 -24.67 6.12
N HIS A 182 15.86 -23.94 5.14
CA HIS A 182 16.49 -24.52 3.94
C HIS A 182 17.96 -24.07 3.73
N LYS A 183 18.60 -23.48 4.75
CA LYS A 183 20.02 -23.04 4.75
C LYS A 183 20.99 -24.10 4.21
N ASP A 184 20.74 -25.38 4.48
CA ASP A 184 21.60 -26.50 4.07
C ASP A 184 21.28 -27.09 2.68
N MET A 185 20.09 -26.83 2.13
CA MET A 185 19.63 -27.39 0.84
C MET A 185 19.96 -26.48 -0.37
N GLN A 186 20.18 -25.17 -0.18
CA GLN A 186 20.42 -24.21 -1.27
C GLN A 186 21.71 -24.45 -2.07
N ARG A 187 22.67 -25.26 -1.59
CA ARG A 187 23.91 -25.56 -2.32
C ARG A 187 23.74 -26.50 -3.53
N ARG A 188 22.59 -27.18 -3.67
CA ARG A 188 22.38 -28.20 -4.72
C ARG A 188 21.57 -27.73 -5.94
N GLY A 189 21.03 -26.51 -5.93
CA GLY A 189 20.16 -25.98 -6.99
C GLY A 189 20.87 -25.41 -8.23
N ARG A 190 22.21 -25.39 -8.28
CA ARG A 190 22.99 -24.84 -9.42
C ARG A 190 23.69 -25.91 -10.27
N GLN A 191 23.39 -27.19 -10.06
CA GLN A 191 24.02 -28.30 -10.78
C GLN A 191 22.97 -29.10 -11.55
N ARG A 192 22.34 -28.49 -12.56
CA ARG A 192 21.68 -29.26 -13.63
C ARG A 192 21.45 -28.41 -14.88
N CYS A 193 22.54 -28.20 -15.62
CA CYS A 193 22.52 -28.11 -17.07
C CYS A 193 23.73 -28.91 -17.56
N GLY A 194 23.47 -30.13 -18.01
CA GLY A 194 24.38 -31.02 -18.72
C GLY A 194 23.56 -31.68 -19.82
#